data_AF-A0AAE6FXN7-F1
#
_entry.id   AF-A0AAE6FXN7-F1
#
_cell.length_a   1.000
_cell.length_b   1.000
_cell.length_c   1.000
_cell.angle_alpha   90.00
_cell.angle_beta   90.00
_cell.angle_gamma   90.00
#
_symmetry.space_group_name_H-M   'P 1'
#
loop_
_entity.id
_entity.type
_entity.pdbx_description
1 polymer ?
#
loop_
_entity_poly.entity_id
_entity_poly.type
_entity_poly.pdbx_seq_one_letter_code
_entity_poly.pdbx_strand_id
1 'polypeptide(L)'
;MRTTQDWSRLGGGLIVLLALGATLALFVPRFLGAAAGPELEIITALKATESSGLSLPVPGAPVPLTSRQHRFARITVNVAPGGQRAEAQATLDFEGALGDTRVGTAGVERVPFVVRNGSWVPETTAAPRLQALVTALESRRRALQAADAESLGRLAGPGTPGVGGPEWEQLRQVRARGYQVEAWYVRLERDDAVVTEHWRLQGALPARPVDTRGQRQLSLSLSGDEFLFSASLM
;
A
#
# COMPACT_ATOMS: atom_id res chain seq x y z
N MET A 1 -5.75 -19.74 68.43
CA MET A 1 -6.31 -20.63 67.41
C MET A 1 -7.23 -19.79 66.52
N ARG A 2 -6.82 -19.46 65.28
CA ARG A 2 -7.68 -18.75 64.32
C ARG A 2 -8.68 -19.75 63.74
N THR A 3 -9.97 -19.44 63.87
CA THR A 3 -11.09 -20.29 63.42
C THR A 3 -11.15 -20.35 61.89
N THR A 4 -11.53 -21.51 61.36
CA THR A 4 -11.68 -21.81 59.91
C THR A 4 -12.58 -20.83 59.14
N GLN A 5 -13.40 -20.06 59.84
CA GLN A 5 -14.30 -19.03 59.30
C GLN A 5 -13.57 -17.77 58.78
N ASP A 6 -12.37 -17.47 59.31
CA ASP A 6 -11.55 -16.34 58.84
C ASP A 6 -10.83 -16.64 57.52
N TRP A 7 -10.47 -17.91 57.29
CA TRP A 7 -9.83 -18.35 56.06
C TRP A 7 -10.77 -18.32 54.85
N SER A 8 -12.06 -18.61 55.03
CA SER A 8 -13.06 -18.49 53.96
C SER A 8 -13.34 -17.04 53.56
N ARG A 9 -13.24 -16.08 54.49
CA ARG A 9 -13.41 -14.64 54.19
C ARG A 9 -12.20 -14.06 53.48
N LEU A 10 -10.98 -14.47 53.89
CA LEU A 10 -9.73 -14.07 53.23
C LEU A 10 -9.59 -14.70 51.83
N GLY A 11 -9.94 -15.99 51.68
CA GLY A 11 -9.94 -16.67 50.38
C GLY A 11 -10.99 -16.14 49.41
N GLY A 12 -12.21 -15.84 49.89
CA GLY A 12 -13.26 -15.22 49.09
C GLY A 12 -12.90 -13.81 48.61
N GLY A 13 -12.25 -13.02 49.46
CA GLY A 13 -11.77 -11.68 49.09
C GLY A 13 -10.72 -11.70 47.98
N LEU A 14 -9.80 -12.67 48.01
CA LEU A 14 -8.77 -12.84 46.97
C LEU A 14 -9.37 -13.24 45.62
N ILE A 15 -10.38 -14.11 45.61
CA ILE A 15 -11.06 -14.54 44.38
C ILE A 15 -11.82 -13.39 43.74
N VAL A 16 -12.52 -12.57 44.55
CA VAL A 16 -13.21 -11.37 44.04
C VAL A 16 -12.22 -10.37 43.46
N LEU A 17 -11.08 -10.15 44.12
CA LEU A 17 -10.03 -9.25 43.63
C LEU A 17 -9.38 -9.74 42.32
N LEU A 18 -9.13 -11.04 42.20
CA LEU A 18 -8.62 -11.65 40.97
C LEU A 18 -9.63 -11.62 39.84
N ALA A 19 -10.91 -11.89 40.12
CA ALA A 19 -11.98 -11.80 39.15
C ALA A 19 -12.20 -10.36 38.66
N LEU A 20 -12.14 -9.39 39.58
CA LEU A 20 -12.23 -7.96 39.27
C LEU A 20 -11.01 -7.48 38.47
N GLY A 21 -9.81 -7.93 38.84
CA GLY A 21 -8.56 -7.64 38.12
C GLY A 21 -8.55 -8.24 36.71
N ALA A 22 -9.02 -9.48 36.55
CA ALA A 22 -9.14 -10.13 35.25
C ALA A 22 -10.19 -9.46 34.36
N THR A 23 -11.34 -9.04 34.91
CA THR A 23 -12.33 -8.26 34.16
C THR A 23 -11.78 -6.88 33.79
N LEU A 24 -11.15 -6.16 34.71
CA LEU A 24 -10.48 -4.89 34.39
C LEU A 24 -9.40 -5.05 33.31
N ALA A 25 -8.56 -6.09 33.37
CA ALA A 25 -7.54 -6.34 32.34
C ALA A 25 -8.13 -6.63 30.95
N LEU A 26 -9.31 -7.27 30.89
CA LEU A 26 -10.01 -7.54 29.62
C LEU A 26 -10.77 -6.31 29.07
N PHE A 27 -11.21 -5.39 29.93
CA PHE A 27 -11.97 -4.21 29.53
C PHE A 27 -11.12 -2.94 29.33
N VAL A 28 -9.95 -2.82 29.96
CA VAL A 28 -9.03 -1.67 29.83
C VAL A 28 -8.62 -1.37 28.38
N PRO A 29 -8.31 -2.35 27.51
CA PRO A 29 -7.97 -2.06 26.11
C PRO A 29 -9.13 -1.40 25.34
N ARG A 30 -10.38 -1.68 25.74
CA ARG A 30 -11.59 -1.17 25.07
C ARG A 30 -11.97 0.24 25.51
N PHE A 31 -11.72 0.60 26.78
CA PHE A 31 -12.05 1.93 27.30
C PHE A 31 -10.99 2.99 27.02
N LEU A 32 -9.72 2.61 26.85
CA LEU A 32 -8.67 3.55 26.43
C LEU A 32 -8.88 4.07 24.99
N GLY A 33 -9.55 3.30 24.12
CA GLY A 33 -9.97 3.78 22.80
C GLY A 33 -11.06 4.86 22.89
N ALA A 34 -12.06 4.68 23.74
CA ALA A 34 -13.24 5.55 23.80
C ALA A 34 -12.96 6.99 24.30
N ALA A 35 -11.87 7.23 25.04
CA ALA A 35 -11.51 8.56 25.55
C ALA A 35 -10.59 9.36 24.61
N ALA A 36 -10.03 8.72 23.59
CA ALA A 36 -8.96 9.24 22.75
C ALA A 36 -9.47 10.08 21.54
N GLY A 37 -10.75 10.00 21.21
CA GLY A 37 -11.33 10.66 20.05
C GLY A 37 -10.96 9.97 18.71
N PRO A 38 -11.80 10.10 17.67
CA PRO A 38 -11.58 9.45 16.37
C PRO A 38 -10.20 9.68 15.75
N GLU A 39 -9.66 10.88 15.92
CA GLU A 39 -8.37 11.28 15.38
C GLU A 39 -7.22 10.42 15.95
N LEU A 40 -7.16 10.25 17.27
CA LEU A 40 -6.09 9.48 17.89
C LEU A 40 -6.20 7.99 17.56
N GLU A 41 -7.42 7.44 17.47
CA GLU A 41 -7.64 6.06 17.02
C GLU A 41 -7.11 5.84 15.60
N ILE A 42 -7.41 6.75 14.68
CA ILE A 42 -6.95 6.68 13.28
C ILE A 42 -5.43 6.81 13.18
N ILE A 43 -4.83 7.77 13.89
CA ILE A 43 -3.37 7.92 13.95
C ILE A 43 -2.74 6.65 14.49
N THR A 44 -3.29 6.09 15.57
CA THR A 44 -2.80 4.85 16.19
C THR A 44 -2.90 3.68 15.22
N ALA A 45 -4.00 3.57 14.47
CA ALA A 45 -4.18 2.52 13.47
C ALA A 45 -3.13 2.60 12.36
N LEU A 46 -2.84 3.80 11.82
CA LEU A 46 -1.78 3.99 10.82
C LEU A 46 -0.40 3.67 11.41
N LYS A 47 -0.11 4.16 12.62
CA LYS A 47 1.16 3.93 13.31
C LYS A 47 1.40 2.47 13.68
N ALA A 48 0.36 1.72 14.02
CA ALA A 48 0.48 0.30 14.30
C ALA A 48 1.02 -0.48 13.10
N THR A 49 0.73 -0.04 11.87
CA THR A 49 1.28 -0.69 10.68
C THR A 49 2.80 -0.57 10.59
N GLU A 50 3.42 0.50 11.10
CA GLU A 50 4.88 0.72 11.03
C GLU A 50 5.66 -0.37 11.77
N SER A 51 5.07 -0.95 12.82
CA SER A 51 5.69 -2.04 13.59
C SER A 51 5.27 -3.42 13.10
N SER A 52 4.01 -3.60 12.66
CA SER A 52 3.52 -4.89 12.16
C SER A 52 3.93 -5.20 10.72
N GLY A 53 4.42 -4.18 9.99
CA GLY A 53 4.59 -4.23 8.55
C GLY A 53 3.28 -3.93 7.80
N LEU A 54 3.44 -3.50 6.56
CA LEU A 54 2.37 -3.21 5.60
C LEU A 54 2.45 -4.24 4.45
N SER A 55 1.31 -4.88 4.17
CA SER A 55 1.15 -5.79 3.03
C SER A 55 -0.06 -5.35 2.23
N LEU A 56 0.15 -5.04 0.95
CA LEU A 56 -0.87 -4.52 0.05
C LEU A 56 -1.11 -5.53 -1.08
N PRO A 57 -2.36 -6.00 -1.28
CA PRO A 57 -2.67 -6.82 -2.45
C PRO A 57 -2.58 -5.95 -3.71
N VAL A 58 -1.79 -6.39 -4.69
CA VAL A 58 -1.67 -5.71 -5.98
C VAL A 58 -2.40 -6.53 -7.04
N PRO A 59 -3.54 -6.06 -7.58
CA PRO A 59 -4.23 -6.72 -8.67
C PRO A 59 -3.31 -7.11 -9.83
N GLY A 60 -3.38 -8.38 -10.22
CA GLY A 60 -2.56 -8.93 -11.30
C GLY A 60 -1.15 -9.39 -10.90
N ALA A 61 -0.68 -9.06 -9.69
CA ALA A 61 0.54 -9.64 -9.14
C ALA A 61 0.25 -10.97 -8.41
N PRO A 62 1.16 -11.96 -8.45
CA PRO A 62 0.98 -13.23 -7.75
C PRO A 62 1.25 -13.14 -6.24
N VAL A 63 1.95 -12.10 -5.80
CA VAL A 63 2.32 -11.85 -4.40
C VAL A 63 1.98 -10.40 -4.03
N PRO A 64 1.70 -10.10 -2.75
CA PRO A 64 1.43 -8.74 -2.33
C PRO A 64 2.71 -7.88 -2.36
N LEU A 65 2.52 -6.56 -2.43
CA LEU A 65 3.57 -5.60 -2.12
C LEU A 65 3.79 -5.60 -0.60
N THR A 66 5.00 -5.91 -0.16
CA THR A 66 5.35 -5.99 1.26
C THR A 66 6.37 -4.93 1.63
N SER A 67 6.11 -4.20 2.72
CA SER A 67 7.08 -3.27 3.29
C SER A 67 8.26 -4.02 3.91
N ARG A 68 9.45 -3.51 3.67
CA ARG A 68 10.60 -3.71 4.56
C ARG A 68 10.62 -2.66 5.66
N GLN A 69 10.30 -1.42 5.29
CA GLN A 69 10.18 -0.29 6.20
C GLN A 69 9.15 0.68 5.63
N HIS A 70 8.35 1.29 6.48
CA HIS A 70 7.55 2.44 6.09
C HIS A 70 7.27 3.33 7.29
N ARG A 71 6.90 4.57 7.00
CA ARG A 71 6.61 5.59 8.00
C ARG A 71 5.54 6.53 7.49
N PHE A 72 4.53 6.73 8.31
CA PHE A 72 3.57 7.81 8.20
C PHE A 72 4.07 9.03 9.00
N ALA A 73 4.03 10.20 8.38
CA ALA A 73 4.37 11.47 9.02
C ALA A 73 3.35 12.53 8.61
N ARG A 74 3.29 13.63 9.38
CA ARG A 74 2.39 14.78 9.09
C ARG A 74 0.95 14.32 8.85
N ILE A 75 0.42 13.53 9.79
CA ILE A 75 -0.92 12.96 9.70
C ILE A 75 -1.93 14.04 10.11
N THR A 76 -2.90 14.31 9.25
CA THR A 76 -4.07 15.15 9.53
C THR A 76 -5.32 14.31 9.34
N VAL A 77 -6.26 14.36 10.28
CA VAL A 77 -7.50 13.58 10.21
C VAL A 77 -8.69 14.52 10.13
N ASN A 78 -9.54 14.32 9.11
CA ASN A 78 -10.80 15.03 8.94
C ASN A 78 -11.94 14.04 9.16
N VAL A 79 -12.71 14.21 10.24
CA VAL A 79 -13.86 13.36 10.56
C VAL A 79 -15.11 13.96 9.91
N ALA A 80 -15.83 13.15 9.14
CA ALA A 80 -17.07 13.58 8.48
C ALA A 80 -18.19 13.84 9.51
N PRO A 81 -19.16 14.71 9.17
CA PRO A 81 -20.37 14.88 9.99
C PRO A 81 -21.04 13.53 10.29
N GLY A 82 -21.42 13.32 11.54
CA GLY A 82 -22.00 12.05 12.01
C GLY A 82 -20.97 11.03 12.53
N GLY A 83 -19.66 11.28 12.40
CA GLY A 83 -18.63 10.53 13.13
C GLY A 83 -18.49 9.06 12.73
N GLN A 84 -18.91 8.69 11.52
CA GLN A 84 -18.82 7.30 11.00
C GLN A 84 -17.79 7.12 9.89
N ARG A 85 -17.35 8.22 9.27
CA ARG A 85 -16.32 8.26 8.22
C ARG A 85 -15.29 9.32 8.54
N ALA A 86 -14.07 9.11 8.09
CA ALA A 86 -12.99 10.09 8.19
C ALA A 86 -12.04 9.94 7.00
N GLU A 87 -11.27 10.97 6.70
CA GLU A 87 -10.14 10.89 5.77
C GLU A 87 -8.88 11.28 6.53
N ALA A 88 -7.87 10.41 6.51
CA ALA A 88 -6.54 10.72 6.98
C ALA A 88 -5.64 11.10 5.81
N GLN A 89 -5.00 12.25 5.89
CA GLN A 89 -3.95 12.66 4.95
C GLN A 89 -2.60 12.54 5.66
N ALA A 90 -1.64 11.87 5.03
CA ALA A 90 -0.34 11.63 5.64
C ALA A 90 0.76 11.59 4.59
N THR A 91 1.97 12.00 4.95
CA THR A 91 3.15 11.65 4.15
C THR A 91 3.50 10.19 4.43
N LEU A 92 3.59 9.37 3.39
CA LEU A 92 4.07 8.00 3.44
C LEU A 92 5.47 7.95 2.81
N ASP A 93 6.43 7.48 3.60
CA ASP A 93 7.74 7.01 3.14
C ASP A 93 7.71 5.48 3.21
N PHE A 94 7.94 4.80 2.09
CA PHE A 94 7.82 3.35 1.98
C PHE A 94 9.02 2.78 1.23
N GLU A 95 9.57 1.71 1.76
CA GLU A 95 10.56 0.85 1.11
C GLU A 95 10.12 -0.61 1.24
N GLY A 96 10.07 -1.32 0.12
CA GLY A 96 9.61 -2.69 0.08
C GLY A 96 9.84 -3.36 -1.27
N ALA A 97 9.07 -4.41 -1.54
CA ALA A 97 9.16 -5.16 -2.79
C ALA A 97 7.83 -5.79 -3.19
N LEU A 98 7.63 -5.90 -4.50
CA LEU A 98 6.61 -6.72 -5.14
C LEU A 98 7.31 -7.89 -5.82
N GLY A 99 7.38 -9.04 -5.13
CA GLY A 99 8.25 -10.14 -5.57
C GLY A 99 9.71 -9.69 -5.64
N ASP A 100 10.33 -9.81 -6.81
CA ASP A 100 11.73 -9.41 -7.05
C ASP A 100 11.88 -7.91 -7.38
N THR A 101 10.78 -7.19 -7.64
CA THR A 101 10.81 -5.77 -7.97
C THR A 101 10.87 -4.93 -6.70
N ARG A 102 11.94 -4.16 -6.53
CA ARG A 102 12.05 -3.22 -5.41
C ARG A 102 11.13 -2.03 -5.62
N VAL A 103 10.48 -1.56 -4.55
CA VAL A 103 9.57 -0.42 -4.60
C VAL A 103 9.96 0.54 -3.47
N GLY A 104 10.34 1.76 -3.84
CA GLY A 104 10.57 2.85 -2.90
C GLY A 104 9.65 4.02 -3.24
N THR A 105 8.90 4.55 -2.29
CA THR A 105 7.97 5.66 -2.55
C THR A 105 8.03 6.72 -1.47
N ALA A 106 8.02 7.98 -1.88
CA ALA A 106 7.80 9.11 -0.99
C ALA A 106 6.66 9.97 -1.54
N GLY A 107 5.62 10.20 -0.73
CA GLY A 107 4.52 11.05 -1.16
C GLY A 107 3.36 11.15 -0.19
N VAL A 108 2.28 11.78 -0.63
CA VAL A 108 1.07 11.97 0.18
C VAL A 108 0.08 10.85 -0.05
N GLU A 109 -0.34 10.24 1.05
CA GLU A 109 -1.47 9.31 1.10
C GLU A 109 -2.75 9.98 1.54
N ARG A 110 -3.86 9.44 1.03
CA ARG A 110 -5.23 9.78 1.43
C ARG A 110 -5.96 8.50 1.77
N VAL A 111 -6.13 8.27 3.06
CA VAL A 111 -6.67 7.01 3.59
C VAL A 111 -8.10 7.25 4.07
N PRO A 112 -9.12 6.78 3.36
CA PRO A 112 -10.48 6.81 3.85
C PRO A 112 -10.63 5.78 4.99
N PHE A 113 -11.27 6.21 6.06
CA PHE A 113 -11.57 5.42 7.25
C PHE A 113 -13.07 5.32 7.47
N VAL A 114 -13.50 4.18 7.99
CA VAL A 114 -14.88 3.90 8.38
C VAL A 114 -14.89 3.20 9.74
N VAL A 115 -15.95 3.42 10.51
CA VAL A 115 -16.18 2.67 11.74
C VAL A 115 -16.75 1.29 11.37
N ARG A 116 -16.00 0.22 11.69
CA ARG A 116 -16.49 -1.17 11.59
C ARG A 116 -16.34 -1.84 12.93
N ASN A 117 -17.41 -2.44 13.44
CA ASN A 117 -17.44 -3.10 14.76
C ASN A 117 -16.96 -2.21 15.92
N GLY A 118 -17.22 -0.89 15.82
CA GLY A 118 -16.82 0.08 16.84
C GLY A 118 -15.34 0.48 16.81
N SER A 119 -14.62 0.20 15.71
CA SER A 119 -13.23 0.64 15.54
C SER A 119 -13.03 1.32 14.18
N TRP A 120 -12.19 2.35 14.16
CA TRP A 120 -11.77 2.98 12.91
C TRP A 120 -10.81 2.08 12.15
N VAL A 121 -11.21 1.72 10.93
CA VAL A 121 -10.37 0.91 10.02
C VAL A 121 -10.31 1.56 8.65
N PRO A 122 -9.20 1.40 7.90
CA PRO A 122 -9.16 1.82 6.51
C PRO A 122 -10.28 1.16 5.71
N GLU A 123 -10.93 1.91 4.83
CA GLU A 123 -12.06 1.42 4.04
C GLU A 123 -11.61 0.30 3.09
N THR A 124 -10.42 0.47 2.50
CA THR A 124 -9.74 -0.46 1.61
C THR A 124 -8.41 -0.94 2.21
N THR A 125 -7.38 -0.09 2.18
CA THR A 125 -6.04 -0.36 2.73
C THR A 125 -5.46 0.90 3.38
N ALA A 126 -4.37 0.73 4.15
CA ALA A 126 -3.69 1.85 4.81
C ALA A 126 -2.87 2.74 3.85
N ALA A 127 -2.70 2.34 2.58
CA ALA A 127 -1.95 3.08 1.56
C ALA A 127 -2.58 2.86 0.17
N PRO A 128 -3.81 3.36 -0.04
CA PRO A 128 -4.59 3.04 -1.23
C PRO A 128 -3.99 3.65 -2.50
N ARG A 129 -3.35 4.83 -2.43
CA ARG A 129 -2.77 5.46 -3.62
C ARG A 129 -1.50 4.74 -4.05
N LEU A 130 -0.66 4.32 -3.11
CA LEU A 130 0.49 3.45 -3.36
C LEU A 130 0.04 2.14 -4.02
N GLN A 131 -1.01 1.51 -3.49
CA GLN A 131 -1.58 0.30 -4.07
C GLN A 131 -2.05 0.55 -5.51
N ALA A 132 -2.82 1.61 -5.76
CA ALA A 132 -3.32 1.96 -7.09
C ALA A 132 -2.17 2.22 -8.09
N LEU A 133 -1.15 2.97 -7.66
CA LEU A 133 0.02 3.27 -8.47
C LEU A 133 0.78 1.99 -8.86
N VAL A 134 1.09 1.15 -7.87
CA VAL A 134 1.84 -0.10 -8.12
C VAL A 134 1.03 -1.06 -8.98
N THR A 135 -0.30 -1.02 -8.88
CA THR A 135 -1.21 -1.78 -9.76
C THR A 135 -1.11 -1.33 -11.21
N ALA A 136 -1.04 -0.02 -11.48
CA ALA A 136 -0.84 0.51 -12.82
C ALA A 136 0.53 0.12 -13.40
N LEU A 137 1.58 0.22 -12.59
CA LEU A 137 2.95 -0.16 -12.97
C LEU A 137 3.08 -1.66 -13.26
N GLU A 138 2.49 -2.50 -12.42
CA GLU A 138 2.46 -3.96 -12.61
C GLU A 138 1.66 -4.36 -13.85
N SER A 139 0.53 -3.70 -14.10
CA SER A 139 -0.27 -3.92 -15.30
C SER A 139 0.51 -3.56 -16.57
N ARG A 140 1.25 -2.44 -16.55
CA ARG A 140 2.18 -2.08 -17.63
C ARG A 140 3.26 -3.13 -17.82
N ARG A 141 3.95 -3.54 -16.75
CA ARG A 141 5.02 -4.54 -16.80
C ARG A 141 4.53 -5.84 -17.45
N ARG A 142 3.36 -6.34 -17.05
CA ARG A 142 2.74 -7.54 -17.62
C ARG A 142 2.41 -7.37 -19.10
N ALA A 143 1.82 -6.23 -19.48
CA ALA A 143 1.52 -5.93 -20.88
C ALA A 143 2.79 -5.88 -21.75
N LEU A 144 3.88 -5.27 -21.25
CA LEU A 144 5.18 -5.25 -21.93
C LEU A 144 5.79 -6.65 -22.04
N GLN A 145 5.72 -7.46 -20.98
CA GLN A 145 6.21 -8.84 -21.01
C GLN A 145 5.46 -9.67 -22.05
N ALA A 146 4.13 -9.54 -22.10
CA ALA A 146 3.28 -10.22 -23.08
C ALA A 146 3.36 -9.62 -24.50
N ALA A 147 3.91 -8.40 -24.67
CA ALA A 147 3.73 -7.56 -25.85
C ALA A 147 2.26 -7.41 -26.26
N ASP A 148 1.40 -7.20 -25.26
CA ASP A 148 -0.04 -6.96 -25.42
C ASP A 148 -0.31 -5.45 -25.58
N ALA A 149 -0.51 -5.03 -26.83
CA ALA A 149 -0.79 -3.64 -27.16
C ALA A 149 -2.14 -3.15 -26.61
N GLU A 150 -3.13 -4.03 -26.51
CA GLU A 150 -4.47 -3.64 -26.07
C GLU A 150 -4.45 -3.34 -24.58
N SER A 151 -3.89 -4.26 -23.77
CA SER A 151 -3.75 -4.05 -22.34
C SER A 151 -2.87 -2.84 -22.02
N LEU A 152 -1.78 -2.63 -22.77
CA LEU A 152 -0.92 -1.47 -22.58
C LEU A 152 -1.64 -0.16 -22.94
N GLY A 153 -2.43 -0.15 -24.01
CA GLY A 153 -3.17 1.03 -24.47
C GLY A 153 -4.24 1.51 -23.48
N ARG A 154 -4.86 0.61 -22.72
CA ARG A 154 -5.85 0.97 -21.67
C ARG A 154 -5.26 1.74 -20.49
N LEU A 155 -3.93 1.71 -20.33
CA LEU A 155 -3.24 2.42 -19.25
C LEU A 155 -2.93 3.89 -19.63
N ALA A 156 -3.19 4.29 -20.88
CA ALA A 156 -2.98 5.66 -21.33
C ALA A 156 -4.05 6.60 -20.74
N GLY A 157 -3.59 7.66 -20.10
CA GLY A 157 -4.44 8.76 -19.67
C GLY A 157 -4.85 9.67 -20.83
N PRO A 158 -5.77 10.61 -20.59
CA PRO A 158 -6.20 11.58 -21.59
C PRO A 158 -5.02 12.31 -22.23
N GLY A 159 -4.98 12.36 -23.56
CA GLY A 159 -3.91 13.05 -24.31
C GLY A 159 -2.56 12.33 -24.35
N THR A 160 -2.43 11.16 -23.71
CA THR A 160 -1.19 10.37 -23.76
C THR A 160 -1.10 9.64 -25.10
N PRO A 161 0.05 9.69 -25.79
CA PRO A 161 0.26 8.90 -26.99
C PRO A 161 0.02 7.41 -26.69
N GLY A 162 -0.74 6.75 -27.56
CA GLY A 162 -1.01 5.32 -27.44
C GLY A 162 0.23 4.45 -27.66
N VAL A 163 -0.01 3.13 -27.74
CA VAL A 163 1.07 2.16 -27.95
C VAL A 163 1.71 2.34 -29.32
N GLY A 164 3.03 2.55 -29.36
CA GLY A 164 3.78 2.68 -30.60
C GLY A 164 5.20 3.20 -30.41
N GLY A 165 5.80 3.60 -31.52
CA GLY A 165 7.16 4.13 -31.56
C GLY A 165 8.27 3.06 -31.63
N PRO A 166 9.53 3.48 -31.83
CA PRO A 166 10.64 2.58 -32.10
C PRO A 166 10.87 1.56 -30.98
N GLU A 167 10.68 1.97 -29.73
CA GLU A 167 10.90 1.11 -28.58
C GLU A 167 9.88 -0.03 -28.50
N TRP A 168 8.60 0.27 -28.77
CA TRP A 168 7.55 -0.74 -28.79
C TRP A 168 7.77 -1.74 -29.93
N GLU A 169 8.11 -1.26 -31.12
CA GLU A 169 8.39 -2.12 -32.27
C GLU A 169 9.62 -3.02 -32.03
N GLN A 170 10.67 -2.48 -31.40
CA GLN A 170 11.81 -3.29 -30.99
C GLN A 170 11.42 -4.35 -29.96
N LEU A 171 10.65 -3.97 -28.92
CA LEU A 171 10.19 -4.89 -27.89
C LEU A 171 9.43 -6.07 -28.51
N ARG A 172 8.50 -5.81 -29.44
CA ARG A 172 7.69 -6.83 -30.13
C ARG A 172 8.53 -7.85 -30.90
N GLN A 173 9.65 -7.42 -31.48
CA GLN A 173 10.53 -8.28 -32.26
C GLN A 173 11.37 -9.23 -31.40
N VAL A 174 11.53 -8.96 -30.10
CA VAL A 174 12.29 -9.83 -29.19
C VAL A 174 11.54 -11.14 -28.95
N ARG A 175 12.12 -12.25 -29.40
CA ARG A 175 11.62 -13.61 -29.14
C ARG A 175 12.10 -14.10 -27.77
N ALA A 176 11.34 -15.02 -27.17
CA ALA A 176 11.59 -15.56 -25.82
C ALA A 176 11.85 -14.42 -24.81
N ARG A 177 11.07 -13.35 -24.92
CA ARG A 177 11.24 -12.11 -24.17
C ARG A 177 11.09 -12.35 -22.68
N GLY A 178 12.10 -11.91 -21.93
CA GLY A 178 12.04 -11.68 -20.50
C GLY A 178 12.11 -10.18 -20.23
N TYR A 179 10.96 -9.55 -19.97
CA TYR A 179 10.92 -8.17 -19.50
C TYR A 179 10.80 -8.17 -17.98
N GLN A 180 11.79 -7.59 -17.31
CA GLN A 180 11.87 -7.49 -15.86
C GLN A 180 11.99 -6.03 -15.44
N VAL A 181 11.26 -5.68 -14.39
CA VAL A 181 11.50 -4.44 -13.66
C VAL A 181 12.27 -4.80 -12.40
N GLU A 182 13.45 -4.20 -12.26
CA GLU A 182 14.33 -4.40 -11.11
C GLU A 182 13.96 -3.46 -9.95
N ALA A 183 13.51 -2.24 -10.26
CA ALA A 183 13.07 -1.28 -9.25
C ALA A 183 12.12 -0.21 -9.79
N TRP A 184 11.21 0.25 -8.93
CA TRP A 184 10.46 1.50 -9.07
C TRP A 184 10.76 2.42 -7.90
N TYR A 185 11.23 3.63 -8.20
CA TYR A 185 11.34 4.72 -7.21
C TYR A 185 10.36 5.81 -7.55
N VAL A 186 9.44 6.08 -6.63
CA VAL A 186 8.26 6.91 -6.84
C VAL A 186 8.36 8.17 -6.01
N ARG A 187 8.05 9.30 -6.65
CA ARG A 187 7.66 10.53 -5.97
C ARG A 187 6.21 10.83 -6.30
N LEU A 188 5.36 10.83 -5.28
CA LEU A 188 3.92 11.10 -5.42
C LEU A 188 3.61 12.48 -4.85
N GLU A 189 3.14 13.38 -5.71
CA GLU A 189 2.82 14.75 -5.37
C GLU A 189 1.39 15.09 -5.79
N ARG A 190 0.55 15.44 -4.83
CA ARG A 190 -0.88 15.71 -5.06
C ARG A 190 -1.52 14.55 -5.80
N ASP A 191 -1.89 14.69 -7.06
CA ASP A 191 -2.53 13.68 -7.91
C ASP A 191 -1.61 13.14 -9.00
N ASP A 192 -0.33 13.53 -8.99
CA ASP A 192 0.66 13.07 -9.95
C ASP A 192 1.70 12.16 -9.28
N ALA A 193 2.25 11.24 -10.07
CA ALA A 193 3.35 10.37 -9.68
C ALA A 193 4.43 10.38 -10.76
N VAL A 194 5.66 10.61 -10.33
CA VAL A 194 6.86 10.44 -11.16
C VAL A 194 7.59 9.20 -10.69
N VAL A 195 7.83 8.27 -11.61
CA VAL A 195 8.45 6.98 -11.32
C VAL A 195 9.74 6.85 -12.11
N THR A 196 10.83 6.60 -11.39
CA THR A 196 12.07 6.12 -12.00
C THR A 196 12.04 4.60 -12.03
N GLU A 197 12.00 4.02 -13.22
CA GLU A 197 11.98 2.58 -13.45
C GLU A 197 13.36 2.10 -13.89
N HIS A 198 13.89 1.08 -13.19
CA HIS A 198 15.06 0.32 -13.61
C HIS A 198 14.56 -0.99 -14.20
N TRP A 199 14.98 -1.29 -15.42
CA TRP A 199 14.46 -2.43 -16.18
C TRP A 199 15.57 -3.22 -16.87
N ARG A 200 15.25 -4.48 -17.15
CA ARG A 200 16.07 -5.38 -17.96
C ARG A 200 15.20 -6.09 -18.99
N LEU A 201 15.64 -6.08 -20.24
CA LEU A 201 15.05 -6.82 -21.33
C LEU A 201 16.02 -7.89 -21.78
N GLN A 202 15.58 -9.15 -21.71
CA GLN A 202 16.32 -10.30 -22.22
C GLN A 202 15.54 -10.99 -23.34
N GLY A 203 16.25 -11.70 -24.21
CA GLY A 203 15.68 -12.53 -25.25
C GLY A 203 16.57 -12.58 -26.49
N ALA A 204 15.97 -12.70 -27.67
CA ALA A 204 16.71 -12.69 -28.92
C ALA A 204 15.99 -11.90 -30.01
N LEU A 205 16.74 -11.06 -30.72
CA LEU A 205 16.36 -10.54 -32.03
C LEU A 205 16.88 -11.51 -33.11
N PRO A 206 16.32 -11.48 -34.34
CA PRO A 206 16.78 -12.35 -35.42
C PRO A 206 18.29 -12.29 -35.70
N ALA A 207 18.91 -11.12 -35.49
CA ALA A 207 20.32 -10.89 -35.77
C ALA A 207 21.25 -11.08 -34.56
N ARG A 208 20.73 -11.04 -33.32
CA ARG A 208 21.56 -11.05 -32.10
C ARG A 208 20.77 -11.34 -30.82
N PRO A 209 21.39 -11.91 -29.79
CA PRO A 209 20.80 -11.93 -28.45
C PRO A 209 20.58 -10.51 -27.92
N VAL A 210 19.59 -10.37 -27.03
CA VAL A 210 19.26 -9.14 -26.31
C VAL A 210 19.44 -9.40 -24.81
N ASP A 211 20.25 -8.57 -24.18
CA ASP A 211 20.31 -8.42 -22.73
C ASP A 211 20.65 -6.95 -22.44
N THR A 212 19.60 -6.14 -22.37
CA THR A 212 19.72 -4.69 -22.21
C THR A 212 19.17 -4.32 -20.85
N ARG A 213 19.92 -3.47 -20.13
CA ARG A 213 19.44 -2.80 -18.93
C ARG A 213 19.30 -1.32 -19.20
N GLY A 214 18.35 -0.69 -18.54
CA GLY A 214 18.14 0.74 -18.67
C GLY A 214 17.39 1.32 -17.49
N GLN A 215 17.31 2.64 -17.54
CA GLN A 215 16.49 3.45 -16.65
C GLN A 215 15.58 4.31 -17.51
N ARG A 216 14.35 4.54 -17.04
CA ARG A 216 13.41 5.47 -17.66
C ARG A 216 12.60 6.20 -16.60
N GLN A 217 12.00 7.31 -17.01
CA GLN A 217 11.06 8.05 -16.18
C GLN A 217 9.64 7.87 -16.74
N LEU A 218 8.71 7.53 -15.86
CA LEU A 218 7.30 7.39 -16.16
C LEU A 218 6.54 8.47 -15.39
N SER A 219 5.53 9.04 -16.02
CA SER A 219 4.62 10.00 -15.38
C SER A 219 3.22 9.40 -15.38
N LEU A 220 2.58 9.44 -14.22
CA LEU A 220 1.21 8.99 -14.04
C LEU A 220 0.41 10.06 -13.32
N SER A 221 -0.89 10.12 -13.61
CA SER A 221 -1.83 11.00 -12.94
C SER A 221 -3.03 10.20 -12.45
N LEU A 222 -3.53 10.55 -11.27
CA LEU A 222 -4.69 9.91 -10.65
C LEU A 222 -5.96 10.32 -11.40
N SER A 223 -6.75 9.34 -11.79
CA SER A 223 -8.06 9.50 -12.42
C SER A 223 -9.06 8.64 -11.68
N GLY A 224 -9.90 9.27 -10.86
CA GLY A 224 -10.73 8.53 -9.89
C GLY A 224 -9.84 7.82 -8.87
N ASP A 225 -9.92 6.49 -8.82
CA ASP A 225 -9.16 5.64 -7.90
C ASP A 225 -7.97 4.92 -8.55
N GLU A 226 -7.66 5.23 -9.82
CA GLU A 226 -6.62 4.57 -10.60
C GLU A 226 -5.58 5.57 -11.10
N PHE A 227 -4.33 5.11 -11.27
CA PHE A 227 -3.30 5.90 -11.94
C PHE A 227 -3.21 5.53 -13.42
N LEU A 228 -3.23 6.55 -14.28
CA LEU A 228 -3.04 6.41 -15.72
C LEU A 228 -1.75 7.10 -16.15
N PHE A 229 -1.05 6.56 -17.14
CA PHE A 229 0.17 7.17 -17.67
C PHE A 229 -0.18 8.47 -18.40
N SER A 230 0.55 9.56 -18.11
CA SER A 230 0.21 10.90 -18.59
C SER A 230 1.18 11.48 -19.64
N ALA A 231 2.31 10.81 -19.89
CA ALA A 231 3.33 11.27 -20.85
C ALA A 231 3.71 10.21 -21.89
N SER A 232 3.98 8.98 -21.44
CA SER A 232 4.40 7.86 -22.28
C SER A 232 4.01 6.54 -21.62
N LEU A 233 3.66 5.55 -22.44
CA LEU A 233 3.51 4.15 -22.03
C LEU A 233 4.83 3.38 -22.09
N MET A 234 5.81 3.90 -22.82
CA MET A 234 7.16 3.37 -22.89
C MET A 234 8.02 4.11 -21.89
#